data_AF-A0A351CWS0-F1
#
_entry.id   AF-A0A351CWS0-F1
#
_cell.length_a   1.000
_cell.length_b   1.000
_cell.length_c   1.000
_cell.angle_alpha   90.00
_cell.angle_beta   90.00
_cell.angle_gamma   90.00
#
_symmetry.space_group_name_H-M   'P 1'
#
loop_
_entity.id
_entity.type
_entity.pdbx_description
1 polymer ?
#
loop_
_entity_poly.entity_id
_entity_poly.type
_entity_poly.pdbx_seq_one_letter_code
_entity_poly.pdbx_strand_id
1 'polypeptide(L)'
;MTIKLIPGTISAVFLLTLSSTALGQELTCEGLDLLAEGTLDVRDALIEVGTIEENSELNEQLGDLINDLIEISDYEGSMQNQIDNMAAGWEELDGDMLMSGLNGAIASVEYLIDTECN
;
A
#
# COMPACT_ATOMS: atom_id res chain seq x y z
N MET A 1 18.75 -6.58 1.30
CA MET A 1 17.85 -7.71 1.59
C MET A 1 16.78 -7.73 0.48
N THR A 2 16.14 -8.86 0.13
CA THR A 2 15.20 -8.90 -1.02
C THR A 2 13.93 -9.68 -0.67
N ILE A 3 12.77 -9.05 -0.78
CA ILE A 3 11.46 -9.72 -0.66
C ILE A 3 11.21 -10.49 -1.94
N LYS A 4 10.86 -11.76 -1.86
CA LYS A 4 10.56 -12.59 -3.03
C LYS A 4 9.05 -12.78 -3.11
N LEU A 5 8.42 -12.03 -4.00
CA LEU A 5 7.03 -12.20 -4.38
C LEU A 5 6.93 -13.35 -5.39
N ILE A 6 5.76 -13.95 -5.53
CA ILE A 6 5.51 -15.05 -6.49
C ILE A 6 6.08 -14.63 -7.87
N PRO A 7 6.87 -15.47 -8.56
CA PRO A 7 7.70 -15.01 -9.67
C PRO A 7 6.88 -14.56 -10.88
N GLY A 8 6.67 -13.26 -11.01
CA GLY A 8 6.34 -12.56 -12.26
C GLY A 8 7.64 -12.10 -12.92
N THR A 9 7.94 -12.60 -14.11
CA THR A 9 9.10 -12.15 -14.89
C THR A 9 8.68 -11.04 -15.84
N ILE A 10 8.73 -9.77 -15.46
CA ILE A 10 8.81 -8.65 -16.42
C ILE A 10 9.64 -7.51 -15.79
N SER A 11 10.56 -6.97 -16.59
CA SER A 11 11.36 -5.80 -16.26
C SER A 11 10.55 -4.55 -16.61
N ALA A 12 10.25 -3.68 -15.65
CA ALA A 12 9.59 -2.41 -15.91
C ALA A 12 10.10 -1.27 -15.03
N VAL A 13 10.17 -0.09 -15.65
CA VAL A 13 10.43 1.20 -15.00
C VAL A 13 9.07 1.70 -14.51
N PHE A 14 8.86 1.67 -13.20
CA PHE A 14 7.62 2.09 -12.56
C PHE A 14 7.82 3.51 -12.00
N LEU A 15 7.16 4.49 -12.62
CA LEU A 15 7.20 5.90 -12.19
C LEU A 15 5.88 6.21 -11.48
N LEU A 16 5.84 5.99 -10.16
CA LEU A 16 4.74 6.46 -9.33
C LEU A 16 5.11 7.79 -8.69
N THR A 17 4.36 8.83 -9.02
CA THR A 17 4.39 10.07 -8.25
C THR A 17 3.36 9.98 -7.14
N LEU A 18 3.68 9.20 -6.09
CA LEU A 18 2.96 9.27 -4.81
C LEU A 18 3.19 10.67 -4.23
N SER A 19 2.26 11.56 -4.49
CA SER A 19 2.30 12.93 -3.97
C SER A 19 1.89 12.87 -2.50
N SER A 20 2.87 12.79 -1.60
CA SER A 20 2.77 12.63 -0.13
C SER A 20 2.05 13.79 0.60
N THR A 21 1.20 14.54 -0.10
CA THR A 21 0.61 15.82 0.35
C THR A 21 -0.90 15.76 0.63
N ALA A 22 -1.56 14.61 0.58
CA ALA A 22 -3.02 14.56 0.61
C ALA A 22 -3.68 14.17 1.95
N LEU A 23 -3.00 13.50 2.89
CA LEU A 23 -3.63 13.01 4.13
C LEU A 23 -3.55 13.99 5.31
N GLY A 24 -3.56 15.30 5.03
CA GLY A 24 -3.50 16.33 6.06
C GLY A 24 -4.81 16.48 6.84
N GLN A 25 -4.88 15.90 8.04
CA GLN A 25 -5.80 16.20 9.16
C GLN A 25 -7.33 16.07 8.94
N GLU A 26 -7.80 15.92 7.72
CA GLU A 26 -9.19 15.59 7.38
C GLU A 26 -9.15 14.49 6.32
N LEU A 27 -9.80 13.36 6.59
CA LEU A 27 -10.07 12.33 5.59
C LEU A 27 -11.03 12.93 4.55
N THR A 28 -10.47 13.52 3.52
CA THR A 28 -11.23 14.04 2.38
C THR A 28 -11.43 12.94 1.36
N CYS A 29 -12.52 13.00 0.60
CA CYS A 29 -12.76 12.08 -0.51
C CYS A 29 -11.65 12.10 -1.55
N GLU A 30 -11.07 13.27 -1.81
CA GLU A 30 -9.91 13.41 -2.69
C GLU A 30 -8.68 12.69 -2.12
N GLY A 31 -8.45 12.78 -0.80
CA GLY A 31 -7.37 12.05 -0.13
C GLY A 31 -7.56 10.52 -0.14
N LEU A 32 -8.81 10.07 0.06
CA LEU A 32 -9.16 8.65 -0.02
C LEU A 32 -9.00 8.09 -1.45
N ASP A 33 -9.45 8.83 -2.47
CA ASP A 33 -9.28 8.45 -3.88
C ASP A 33 -7.80 8.34 -4.25
N LEU A 34 -6.98 9.32 -3.85
CA LEU A 34 -5.53 9.30 -4.09
C LEU A 34 -4.84 8.12 -3.40
N LEU A 35 -5.29 7.75 -2.20
CA LEU A 35 -4.78 6.57 -1.50
C LEU A 35 -5.22 5.28 -2.18
N ALA A 36 -6.46 5.19 -2.66
CA ALA A 36 -6.92 4.04 -3.43
C ALA A 36 -6.09 3.86 -4.69
N GLU A 37 -5.82 4.94 -5.43
CA GLU A 37 -4.92 4.90 -6.58
C GLU A 37 -3.51 4.43 -6.17
N GLY A 38 -2.93 5.02 -5.13
CA GLY A 38 -1.60 4.65 -4.64
C GLY A 38 -1.48 3.19 -4.18
N THR A 39 -2.48 2.67 -3.48
CA THR A 39 -2.51 1.25 -3.04
C THR A 39 -2.60 0.28 -4.22
N LEU A 40 -3.42 0.60 -5.24
CA LEU A 40 -3.54 -0.21 -6.46
C LEU A 40 -2.25 -0.19 -7.27
N ASP A 41 -1.63 0.98 -7.39
CA ASP A 41 -0.39 1.16 -8.11
C ASP A 41 0.76 0.37 -7.46
N VAL A 42 0.92 0.44 -6.13
CA VAL A 42 1.92 -0.36 -5.40
C VAL A 42 1.65 -1.86 -5.58
N ARG A 43 0.39 -2.30 -5.51
CA ARG A 43 0.02 -3.71 -5.76
C ARG A 43 0.47 -4.17 -7.14
N ASP A 44 0.20 -3.37 -8.17
CA ASP A 44 0.51 -3.73 -9.55
C ASP A 44 2.03 -3.76 -9.78
N ALA A 45 2.77 -2.81 -9.18
CA ALA A 45 4.24 -2.85 -9.16
C ALA A 45 4.77 -4.14 -8.50
N LEU A 46 4.24 -4.50 -7.33
CA LEU A 46 4.66 -5.70 -6.59
C LEU A 46 4.46 -6.98 -7.40
N ILE A 47 3.31 -7.08 -8.08
CA ILE A 47 3.00 -8.21 -8.98
C ILE A 47 3.99 -8.24 -10.17
N GLU A 48 4.34 -7.08 -10.70
CA GLU A 48 5.22 -6.96 -11.87
C GLU A 48 6.68 -7.28 -11.56
N VAL A 49 7.24 -6.67 -10.51
CA VAL A 49 8.67 -6.81 -10.21
C VAL A 49 9.02 -8.17 -9.63
N GLY A 50 8.08 -8.85 -8.97
CA GLY A 50 8.26 -10.17 -8.34
C GLY A 50 9.31 -10.21 -7.21
N THR A 51 10.08 -9.13 -7.01
CA THR A 51 11.08 -8.98 -5.96
C THR A 51 11.25 -7.51 -5.59
N ILE A 52 11.30 -7.21 -4.29
CA ILE A 52 11.60 -5.86 -3.79
C ILE A 52 13.03 -5.85 -3.24
N GLU A 53 13.88 -4.97 -3.75
CA GLU A 53 15.20 -4.73 -3.17
C GLU A 53 15.11 -3.69 -2.05
N GLU A 54 15.82 -3.93 -0.95
CA GLU A 54 15.97 -2.97 0.14
C GLU A 54 16.56 -1.63 -0.37
N ASN A 55 15.94 -0.51 -0.01
CA ASN A 55 16.25 0.84 -0.55
C ASN A 55 15.97 1.03 -2.04
N SER A 56 15.20 0.13 -2.68
CA SER A 56 14.61 0.45 -3.99
C SER A 56 13.52 1.51 -3.83
N GLU A 57 13.24 2.22 -4.92
CA GLU A 57 12.13 3.17 -4.99
C GLU A 57 10.80 2.51 -4.57
N LEU A 58 10.55 1.27 -5.00
CA LEU A 58 9.38 0.50 -4.58
C LEU A 58 9.35 0.19 -3.08
N ASN A 59 10.52 -0.05 -2.47
CA ASN A 59 10.61 -0.28 -1.02
C ASN A 59 10.28 1.00 -0.23
N GLU A 60 10.74 2.15 -0.70
CA GLU A 60 10.42 3.45 -0.10
C GLU A 60 8.92 3.75 -0.25
N GLN A 61 8.37 3.57 -1.45
CA GLN A 61 6.94 3.77 -1.74
C GLN A 61 6.04 2.85 -0.91
N LEU A 62 6.44 1.59 -0.69
CA LEU A 62 5.71 0.68 0.17
C LEU A 62 5.73 1.14 1.63
N GLY A 63 6.87 1.67 2.11
CA GLY A 63 6.97 2.26 3.45
C GLY A 63 6.08 3.50 3.62
N ASP A 64 6.07 4.39 2.63
CA ASP A 64 5.21 5.57 2.61
C ASP A 64 3.73 5.17 2.63
N LEU A 65 3.34 4.18 1.81
CA LEU A 65 1.98 3.66 1.79
C LEU A 65 1.56 3.05 3.14
N ILE A 66 2.44 2.29 3.81
CA ILE A 66 2.16 1.75 5.15
C ILE A 66 1.89 2.89 6.14
N ASN A 67 2.70 3.95 6.11
CA ASN A 67 2.52 5.10 6.99
C ASN A 67 1.19 5.82 6.72
N ASP A 68 0.85 6.05 5.45
CA ASP A 68 -0.41 6.68 5.03
C ASP A 68 -1.63 5.88 5.52
N LEU A 69 -1.57 4.54 5.43
CA LEU A 69 -2.62 3.66 5.93
C LEU A 69 -2.71 3.65 7.46
N ILE A 70 -1.59 3.75 8.18
CA ILE A 70 -1.58 3.88 9.65
C ILE A 70 -2.30 5.14 10.07
N GLU A 71 -1.99 6.29 9.44
CA GLU A 71 -2.62 7.57 9.79
C GLU A 71 -4.14 7.53 9.64
N ILE A 72 -4.65 6.83 8.61
CA ILE A 72 -6.10 6.65 8.42
C ILE A 72 -6.68 5.63 9.39
N SER A 73 -5.99 4.53 9.64
CA SER A 73 -6.44 3.51 10.61
C SER A 73 -6.57 4.10 12.01
N ASP A 74 -5.67 5.00 12.41
CA ASP A 74 -5.75 5.72 13.68
C ASP A 74 -6.97 6.65 13.77
N TYR A 75 -7.44 7.16 12.63
CA TYR A 75 -8.63 8.01 12.56
C TYR A 75 -9.93 7.21 12.54
N GLU A 76 -10.03 6.18 11.69
CA GLU A 76 -11.24 5.39 11.46
C GLU A 76 -11.39 4.20 12.43
N GLY A 77 -10.32 3.83 13.13
CA GLY A 77 -10.29 2.68 14.05
C GLY A 77 -10.48 1.34 13.35
N SER A 78 -10.29 1.28 12.04
CA SER A 78 -10.41 0.08 11.22
C SER A 78 -9.20 -0.03 10.29
N MET A 79 -8.82 -1.26 9.91
CA MET A 79 -7.66 -1.63 9.06
C MET A 79 -6.36 -2.03 9.75
N GLN A 80 -6.26 -1.93 11.07
CA GLN A 80 -5.01 -2.24 11.80
C GLN A 80 -4.46 -3.64 11.47
N ASN A 81 -5.30 -4.68 11.43
CA ASN A 81 -4.86 -6.04 11.13
C ASN A 81 -4.29 -6.18 9.71
N GLN A 82 -4.84 -5.44 8.74
CA GLN A 82 -4.39 -5.45 7.35
C GLN A 82 -3.02 -4.79 7.24
N ILE A 83 -2.86 -3.65 7.92
CA ILE A 83 -1.60 -2.91 8.01
C ILE A 83 -0.53 -3.75 8.71
N ASP A 84 -0.87 -4.39 9.83
CA ASP A 84 0.05 -5.24 10.58
C ASP A 84 0.54 -6.42 9.72
N ASN A 85 -0.35 -7.08 8.96
CA ASN A 85 0.04 -8.12 8.02
C ASN A 85 0.91 -7.58 6.88
N MET A 86 0.62 -6.37 6.39
CA MET A 86 1.40 -5.75 5.32
C MET A 86 2.82 -5.40 5.81
N ALA A 87 2.94 -4.80 6.99
CA ALA A 87 4.19 -4.47 7.64
C ALA A 87 5.00 -5.72 8.01
N ALA A 88 4.36 -6.74 8.57
CA ALA A 88 5.01 -8.02 8.89
C ALA A 88 5.50 -8.73 7.63
N GLY A 89 4.68 -8.79 6.56
CA GLY A 89 5.11 -9.35 5.29
C GLY A 89 6.28 -8.59 4.66
N TRP A 90 6.31 -7.27 4.83
CA TRP A 90 7.42 -6.43 4.41
C TRP A 90 8.71 -6.71 5.22
N GLU A 91 8.63 -6.74 6.55
CA GLU A 91 9.77 -6.99 7.44
C GLU A 91 10.32 -8.43 7.33
N GLU A 92 9.43 -9.41 7.23
CA GLU A 92 9.78 -10.84 7.16
C GLU A 92 10.13 -11.31 5.74
N LEU A 93 10.03 -10.42 4.75
CA LEU A 93 10.21 -10.73 3.33
C LEU A 93 9.21 -11.78 2.82
N ASP A 94 8.04 -11.88 3.45
CA ASP A 94 6.95 -12.76 3.07
C ASP A 94 6.00 -12.03 2.10
N GLY A 95 6.23 -12.28 0.81
CA GLY A 95 5.45 -11.69 -0.26
C GLY A 95 3.95 -12.07 -0.23
N ASP A 96 3.60 -13.25 0.25
CA ASP A 96 2.19 -13.69 0.32
C ASP A 96 1.47 -12.94 1.45
N MET A 97 2.13 -12.80 2.61
CA MET A 97 1.60 -12.02 3.73
C MET A 97 1.49 -10.53 3.38
N LEU A 98 2.52 -9.98 2.71
CA LEU A 98 2.53 -8.61 2.21
C LEU A 98 1.34 -8.35 1.27
N MET A 99 1.17 -9.21 0.25
CA MET A 99 0.07 -9.07 -0.71
C MET A 99 -1.30 -9.30 -0.07
N SER A 100 -1.40 -10.18 0.93
CA SER A 100 -2.64 -10.37 1.69
C SER A 100 -3.00 -9.12 2.51
N GLY A 101 -2.02 -8.49 3.17
CA GLY A 101 -2.21 -7.24 3.89
C GLY A 101 -2.65 -6.12 2.96
N LEU A 102 -1.95 -5.95 1.83
CA LEU A 102 -2.25 -4.93 0.82
C LEU A 102 -3.64 -5.07 0.21
N ASN A 103 -4.04 -6.28 -0.17
CA ASN A 103 -5.40 -6.51 -0.69
C ASN A 103 -6.47 -6.20 0.37
N GLY A 104 -6.19 -6.48 1.64
CA GLY A 104 -7.08 -6.11 2.74
C GLY A 104 -7.17 -4.59 2.95
N ALA A 105 -6.04 -3.89 2.83
CA ALA A 105 -5.99 -2.43 2.92
C ALA A 105 -6.80 -1.79 1.77
N ILE A 106 -6.60 -2.24 0.53
CA ILE A 106 -7.38 -1.80 -0.65
C ILE A 106 -8.89 -1.94 -0.40
N ALA A 107 -9.34 -3.12 0.01
CA ALA A 107 -10.77 -3.36 0.25
C ALA A 107 -11.36 -2.46 1.34
N SER A 108 -10.53 -2.05 2.30
CA SER A 108 -10.97 -1.20 3.40
C SER A 108 -10.98 0.28 3.01
N VAL A 109 -10.01 0.74 2.22
CA VAL A 109 -10.03 2.07 1.61
C VAL A 109 -11.23 2.20 0.67
N GLU A 110 -11.53 1.19 -0.15
CA GLU A 110 -12.73 1.15 -1.00
C GLU A 110 -14.02 1.29 -0.17
N TYR A 111 -14.10 0.60 0.97
CA TYR A 111 -15.24 0.72 1.88
C TYR A 111 -15.37 2.12 2.48
N LEU A 112 -14.25 2.76 2.85
CA LEU A 112 -14.23 4.13 3.38
C LEU A 112 -14.71 5.12 2.32
N ILE A 113 -14.24 4.99 1.07
CA ILE A 113 -14.73 5.80 -0.05
C ILE A 113 -16.24 5.63 -0.20
N ASP A 114 -16.74 4.39 -0.20
CA ASP A 114 -18.19 4.15 -0.36
C ASP A 114 -19.03 4.69 0.80
N THR A 115 -18.46 4.78 2.00
CA THR A 115 -19.18 5.23 3.20
C THR A 115 -19.13 6.76 3.36
N GLU A 116 -17.99 7.37 3.09
CA GLU A 116 -17.74 8.79 3.38
C GLU A 116 -17.94 9.70 2.17
N CYS A 117 -17.95 9.14 0.94
CA CYS A 117 -17.92 9.90 -0.31
C CYS A 117 -19.10 9.68 -1.25
N ASN A 118 -19.92 8.66 -1.00
CA ASN A 118 -21.13 8.33 -1.77
C ASN A 118 -22.42 8.49 -0.93
#